data_AF-A0A4Y1ZCK0-F1
#
_entry.id   AF-A0A4Y1ZCK0-F1
#
_cell.length_a   1.000
_cell.length_b   1.000
_cell.length_c   1.000
_cell.angle_alpha   90.00
_cell.angle_beta   90.00
_cell.angle_gamma   90.00
#
_symmetry.space_group_name_H-M   'P 1'
#
loop_
_entity.id
_entity.type
_entity.pdbx_description
1 polymer ?
#
loop_
_entity_poly.entity_id
_entity_poly.type
_entity_poly.pdbx_seq_one_letter_code
_entity_poly.pdbx_strand_id
1 'polypeptide(L)'
;MQRLSEGITYPVIQSGIEDQQIADQINRVFRKHAEKVKKTDEEYKKQYEHDQLISAAGPYYAHTLPSVLFNKECLLSVSFVDESYTGGAHGMHHETVYNFDTRSGRRFLLKDVIRSTHEEKLVNRYLKQQMEKLKKEGRYDFFLDAFKGVDLKKSQFAFNDHGIEIIFQEYEVAPYSNGIIHLKVPYHVFVDHQQ
;
A
#
# COMPACT_ATOMS: atom_id res chain seq x y z
N MET A 1 16.66 6.10 -6.83
CA MET A 1 15.41 6.89 -7.03
C MET A 1 15.52 7.69 -8.31
N GLN A 2 14.47 7.73 -9.12
CA GLN A 2 14.33 8.66 -10.25
C GLN A 2 13.22 9.67 -9.96
N ARG A 3 13.42 10.92 -10.39
CA ARG A 3 12.46 12.01 -10.23
C ARG A 3 11.73 12.22 -11.55
N LEU A 4 10.40 12.24 -11.51
CA LEU A 4 9.56 12.53 -12.67
C LEU A 4 9.12 14.00 -12.69
N SER A 5 8.82 14.55 -11.51
CA SER A 5 8.55 15.98 -11.28
C SER A 5 8.75 16.32 -9.80
N GLU A 6 8.47 17.56 -9.41
CA GLU A 6 8.39 17.92 -7.98
C GLU A 6 7.33 17.05 -7.28
N GLY A 7 7.63 16.57 -6.06
CA GLY A 7 6.76 15.68 -5.29
C GLY A 7 6.55 14.27 -5.86
N ILE A 8 7.12 13.92 -7.02
CA ILE A 8 6.85 12.66 -7.71
C ILE A 8 8.16 11.96 -8.07
N THR A 9 8.45 10.88 -7.34
CA THR A 9 9.62 10.02 -7.56
C THR A 9 9.21 8.55 -7.61
N TYR A 10 10.07 7.71 -8.17
CA TYR A 10 9.88 6.27 -8.16
C TYR A 10 11.23 5.53 -8.02
N PRO A 11 11.23 4.32 -7.43
CA PRO A 11 12.43 3.51 -7.32
C PRO A 11 12.77 2.88 -8.66
N VAL A 12 14.05 2.61 -8.86
CA VAL A 12 14.58 1.91 -10.03
C VAL A 12 15.56 0.87 -9.54
N ILE A 13 15.33 -0.37 -9.95
CA ILE A 13 16.24 -1.49 -9.72
C ILE A 13 17.42 -1.31 -10.66
N GLN A 14 18.61 -1.18 -10.08
CA GLN A 14 19.88 -1.00 -10.80
C GLN A 14 20.80 -2.23 -10.72
N SER A 15 20.52 -3.15 -9.80
CA SER A 15 21.32 -4.35 -9.54
C SER A 15 20.50 -5.38 -8.76
N GLY A 16 21.05 -6.59 -8.59
CA GLY A 16 20.42 -7.67 -7.80
C GLY A 16 19.39 -8.52 -8.55
N ILE A 17 19.13 -8.22 -9.82
CA ILE A 17 18.37 -9.07 -10.75
C ILE A 17 19.28 -9.33 -11.96
N GLU A 18 19.57 -10.60 -12.24
CA GLU A 18 20.49 -10.99 -13.33
C GLU A 18 19.88 -10.73 -14.72
N ASP A 19 18.58 -11.02 -14.88
CA ASP A 19 17.87 -10.76 -16.12
C ASP A 19 17.37 -9.32 -16.18
N GLN A 20 18.01 -8.52 -17.03
CA GLN A 20 17.67 -7.12 -17.23
C GLN A 20 16.22 -6.93 -17.72
N GLN A 21 15.64 -7.87 -18.46
CA GLN A 21 14.25 -7.76 -18.92
C GLN A 21 13.27 -7.81 -17.75
N ILE A 22 13.58 -8.59 -16.73
CA ILE A 22 12.80 -8.69 -15.49
C ILE A 22 12.92 -7.39 -14.69
N ALA A 23 14.15 -6.87 -14.53
CA ALA A 23 14.38 -5.59 -13.87
C ALA A 23 13.60 -4.46 -14.58
N ASP A 24 13.68 -4.40 -15.91
CA ASP A 24 12.97 -3.42 -16.72
C ASP A 24 11.45 -3.57 -16.62
N GLN A 25 10.93 -4.80 -16.53
CA GLN A 25 9.50 -5.06 -16.31
C GLN A 25 9.02 -4.47 -14.99
N ILE A 26 9.74 -4.71 -13.90
CA ILE A 26 9.38 -4.18 -12.57
C ILE A 26 9.51 -2.66 -12.57
N ASN A 27 10.59 -2.11 -13.11
CA ASN A 27 10.82 -0.66 -13.22
C ASN A 27 9.72 0.04 -14.03
N ARG A 28 9.19 -0.60 -15.08
CA ARG A 28 8.04 -0.08 -15.84
C ARG A 28 6.78 0.04 -14.98
N VAL A 29 6.55 -0.86 -14.03
CA VAL A 29 5.40 -0.76 -13.11
C VAL A 29 5.54 0.46 -12.20
N PHE A 30 6.71 0.66 -11.60
CA PHE A 30 7.00 1.80 -10.73
C PHE A 30 6.89 3.13 -11.46
N ARG A 31 7.46 3.20 -12.67
CA ARG A 31 7.36 4.39 -13.52
C ARG A 31 5.91 4.70 -13.89
N LYS A 32 5.12 3.69 -14.31
CA LYS A 32 3.71 3.87 -14.67
C LYS A 32 2.87 4.38 -13.49
N HIS A 33 3.17 3.93 -12.28
CA HIS A 33 2.52 4.44 -11.08
C HIS A 33 2.80 5.94 -10.92
N ALA A 34 4.07 6.34 -10.94
CA ALA A 34 4.46 7.76 -10.84
C ALA A 34 3.90 8.63 -11.99
N GLU A 35 3.85 8.10 -13.21
CA GLU A 35 3.23 8.79 -14.37
C GLU A 35 1.72 9.02 -14.15
N LYS A 36 1.02 8.08 -13.52
CA LYS A 36 -0.40 8.24 -13.17
C LYS A 36 -0.58 9.37 -12.16
N VAL A 37 0.23 9.41 -11.10
CA VAL A 37 0.18 10.48 -10.09
C VAL A 37 0.50 11.84 -10.71
N LYS A 38 1.50 11.91 -11.60
CA LYS A 38 1.83 13.14 -12.34
C LYS A 38 0.67 13.66 -13.16
N LYS A 39 -0.06 12.76 -13.84
CA LYS A 39 -1.25 13.14 -14.59
C LYS A 39 -2.33 13.73 -13.68
N THR A 40 -2.56 13.10 -12.52
CA THR A 40 -3.52 13.62 -11.52
C THR A 40 -3.10 14.98 -10.96
N ASP A 41 -1.81 15.18 -10.68
CA ASP A 41 -1.28 16.48 -10.22
C ASP A 41 -1.50 17.59 -11.26
N GLU A 42 -1.27 17.31 -12.54
CA GLU A 42 -1.54 18.24 -13.64
C GLU A 42 -3.04 18.56 -13.77
N GLU A 43 -3.93 17.59 -13.55
CA GLU A 43 -5.38 17.78 -13.54
C GLU A 43 -5.81 18.67 -12.35
N TYR A 44 -5.26 18.44 -11.16
CA TYR A 44 -5.55 19.22 -9.97
C TYR A 44 -5.06 20.66 -10.05
N LYS A 45 -3.87 20.91 -10.62
CA LYS A 45 -3.37 22.27 -10.84
C LYS A 45 -4.29 23.08 -11.76
N LYS A 46 -4.78 22.47 -12.84
CA LYS A 46 -5.77 23.10 -13.73
C LYS A 46 -7.10 23.38 -13.02
N GLN A 47 -7.55 22.45 -12.18
CA GLN A 47 -8.76 22.64 -11.39
C GLN A 47 -8.61 23.82 -10.40
N TYR A 48 -7.45 23.92 -9.73
CA TYR A 48 -7.18 25.01 -8.79
C TYR A 48 -7.24 26.40 -9.45
N GLU A 49 -6.68 26.53 -10.66
CA GLU A 49 -6.78 27.77 -11.46
C GLU A 49 -8.23 28.13 -11.80
N HIS A 50 -9.08 27.13 -12.04
CA HIS A 50 -10.50 27.32 -12.35
C HIS A 50 -11.33 27.69 -11.12
N ASP A 51 -11.10 27.04 -9.98
CA ASP A 51 -11.95 27.16 -8.79
C ASP A 51 -11.84 28.53 -8.11
N GLN A 52 -10.71 29.23 -8.25
CA GLN A 52 -10.46 30.58 -7.69
C GLN A 52 -10.86 30.73 -6.21
N LEU A 53 -10.69 29.67 -5.40
CA LEU A 53 -11.12 29.65 -4.00
C LEU A 53 -10.26 30.58 -3.14
N ILE A 54 -10.91 31.53 -2.48
CA ILE A 54 -10.29 32.47 -1.52
C ILE A 54 -9.92 31.76 -0.20
N SER A 55 -10.53 30.61 0.10
CA SER A 55 -10.44 29.91 1.38
C SER A 55 -9.59 28.63 1.38
N ALA A 56 -8.95 28.26 0.27
CA ALA A 56 -8.09 27.08 0.25
C ALA A 56 -6.80 27.36 1.03
N ALA A 57 -6.42 26.45 1.94
CA ALA A 57 -5.19 26.58 2.73
C ALA A 57 -3.89 26.51 1.89
N GLY A 58 -3.97 26.16 0.61
CA GLY A 58 -2.85 26.03 -0.32
C GLY A 58 -3.30 25.56 -1.70
N PRO A 59 -2.38 25.49 -2.67
CA PRO A 59 -2.69 24.98 -4.02
C PRO A 59 -3.03 23.50 -3.98
N TYR A 60 -3.80 23.04 -4.97
CA TYR A 60 -4.04 21.61 -5.12
C TYR A 60 -2.78 20.89 -5.58
N TYR A 61 -2.58 19.66 -5.13
CA TYR A 61 -1.44 18.83 -5.52
C TYR A 61 -1.77 17.33 -5.47
N ALA A 62 -0.98 16.55 -6.21
CA ALA A 62 -0.87 15.11 -6.00
C ALA A 62 0.61 14.67 -6.04
N HIS A 63 1.04 13.96 -5.01
CA HIS A 63 2.42 13.51 -4.82
C HIS A 63 2.44 12.00 -4.56
N THR A 64 3.62 11.39 -4.66
CA THR A 64 3.81 9.98 -4.27
C THR A 64 5.14 9.77 -3.57
N LEU A 65 5.08 9.06 -2.45
CA LEU A 65 6.20 8.77 -1.57
C LEU A 65 6.50 7.26 -1.61
N PRO A 66 7.41 6.83 -2.49
CA PRO A 66 7.77 5.42 -2.58
C PRO A 66 8.74 5.00 -1.47
N SER A 67 8.60 3.75 -1.01
CA SER A 67 9.52 3.11 -0.07
C SER A 67 9.69 1.62 -0.37
N VAL A 68 10.87 1.08 -0.10
CA VAL A 68 11.10 -0.38 -0.16
C VAL A 68 10.79 -0.95 1.23
N LEU A 69 9.71 -1.73 1.32
CA LEU A 69 9.28 -2.35 2.58
C LEU A 69 9.99 -3.68 2.83
N PHE A 70 10.28 -4.44 1.76
CA PHE A 70 10.93 -5.74 1.86
C PHE A 70 11.78 -6.03 0.63
N ASN A 71 12.96 -6.61 0.81
CA ASN A 71 13.86 -7.01 -0.28
C ASN A 71 14.80 -8.14 0.19
N LYS A 72 14.29 -9.36 0.28
CA LYS A 72 15.06 -10.57 0.67
C LYS A 72 14.49 -11.79 -0.04
N GLU A 73 15.29 -12.85 -0.18
CA GLU A 73 14.84 -14.16 -0.69
C GLU A 73 14.08 -14.11 -2.03
N CYS A 74 14.52 -13.23 -2.92
CA CYS A 74 13.86 -12.95 -4.20
C CYS A 74 12.42 -12.40 -4.10
N LEU A 75 12.02 -11.89 -2.94
CA LEU A 75 10.77 -11.18 -2.72
C LEU A 75 11.05 -9.70 -2.54
N LEU A 76 10.32 -8.88 -3.28
CA LEU A 76 10.40 -7.43 -3.23
C LEU A 76 9.02 -6.85 -2.95
N SER A 77 8.89 -6.05 -1.89
CA SER A 77 7.71 -5.24 -1.57
C SER A 77 8.08 -3.77 -1.66
N VAL A 78 7.43 -3.04 -2.57
CA VAL A 78 7.60 -1.59 -2.75
C VAL A 78 6.26 -0.91 -2.53
N SER A 79 6.22 -0.01 -1.57
CA SER A 79 5.08 0.85 -1.27
C SER A 79 5.17 2.16 -2.03
N PHE A 80 4.02 2.71 -2.39
CA PHE A 80 3.80 4.07 -2.86
C PHE A 80 2.66 4.65 -2.01
N VAL A 81 2.98 5.63 -1.17
CA VAL A 81 1.96 6.42 -0.47
C VAL A 81 1.66 7.63 -1.32
N ASP A 82 0.49 7.60 -1.97
CA ASP A 82 -0.02 8.70 -2.77
C ASP A 82 -0.70 9.71 -1.85
N GLU A 83 -0.26 10.96 -1.92
CA GLU A 83 -0.81 12.06 -1.14
C GLU A 83 -1.49 13.05 -2.09
N SER A 84 -2.69 13.49 -1.76
CA SER A 84 -3.40 14.48 -2.56
C SER A 84 -4.13 15.49 -1.71
N TYR A 85 -4.25 16.70 -2.23
CA TYR A 85 -5.04 17.76 -1.62
C TYR A 85 -5.72 18.57 -2.72
N THR A 86 -7.03 18.72 -2.59
CA THR A 86 -7.86 19.49 -3.52
C THR A 86 -8.72 20.50 -2.76
N GLY A 87 -8.15 21.08 -1.69
CA GLY A 87 -8.90 21.92 -0.75
C GLY A 87 -9.53 21.12 0.40
N GLY A 88 -10.27 21.82 1.26
CA GLY A 88 -10.93 21.22 2.43
C GLY A 88 -10.07 21.22 3.70
N ALA A 89 -10.45 20.41 4.69
CA ALA A 89 -9.82 20.42 6.00
C ALA A 89 -8.46 19.70 6.05
N HIS A 90 -8.23 18.70 5.19
CA HIS A 90 -7.01 17.90 5.15
C HIS A 90 -6.84 17.23 3.76
N GLY A 91 -5.64 16.73 3.48
CA GLY A 91 -5.36 15.90 2.30
C GLY A 91 -5.87 14.46 2.45
N MET A 92 -5.71 13.65 1.42
CA MET A 92 -6.01 12.22 1.43
C MET A 92 -4.76 11.42 1.11
N HIS A 93 -4.62 10.26 1.75
CA HIS A 93 -3.53 9.33 1.51
C HIS A 93 -4.06 7.98 1.04
N HIS A 94 -3.34 7.36 0.11
CA HIS A 94 -3.61 5.99 -0.31
C HIS A 94 -2.30 5.26 -0.53
N GLU A 95 -2.12 4.11 0.13
CA GLU A 95 -0.92 3.31 -0.01
C GLU A 95 -1.16 2.13 -0.95
N THR A 96 -0.45 2.12 -2.07
CA THR A 96 -0.39 0.96 -2.98
C THR A 96 0.91 0.21 -2.76
N VAL A 97 0.83 -1.11 -2.55
CA VAL A 97 2.01 -1.97 -2.47
C VAL A 97 2.11 -2.90 -3.67
N TYR A 98 3.31 -2.97 -4.23
CA TYR A 98 3.68 -3.89 -5.28
C TYR A 98 4.63 -4.95 -4.73
N ASN A 99 4.16 -6.19 -4.77
CA ASN A 99 4.93 -7.37 -4.35
C ASN A 99 5.38 -8.15 -5.58
N PHE A 100 6.66 -8.50 -5.67
CA PHE A 100 7.24 -9.20 -6.82
C PHE A 100 8.10 -10.39 -6.40
N ASP A 101 8.06 -11.45 -7.22
CA ASP A 101 9.15 -12.43 -7.32
C ASP A 101 10.21 -11.85 -8.27
N THR A 102 11.38 -11.52 -7.76
CA THR A 102 12.44 -10.87 -8.54
C THR A 102 13.13 -11.82 -9.53
N ARG A 103 12.90 -13.13 -9.45
CA ARG A 103 13.41 -14.13 -10.42
C ARG A 103 12.58 -14.21 -11.68
N SER A 104 11.30 -13.83 -11.61
CA SER A 104 10.35 -13.96 -12.73
C SER A 104 9.69 -12.65 -13.13
N GLY A 105 9.78 -11.61 -12.29
CA GLY A 105 9.03 -10.36 -12.47
C GLY A 105 7.54 -10.49 -12.22
N ARG A 106 7.08 -11.65 -11.73
CA ARG A 106 5.67 -11.90 -11.43
C ARG A 106 5.23 -11.09 -10.22
N ARG A 107 4.14 -10.34 -10.38
CA ARG A 107 3.49 -9.64 -9.26
C ARG A 107 2.67 -10.63 -8.42
N PHE A 108 2.84 -10.59 -7.11
CA PHE A 108 1.98 -11.27 -6.15
C PHE A 108 0.78 -10.38 -5.78
N LEU A 109 -0.40 -11.01 -5.75
CA LEU A 109 -1.60 -10.51 -5.09
C LEU A 109 -1.82 -11.29 -3.79
N LEU A 110 -2.69 -10.80 -2.91
CA LEU A 110 -2.91 -11.44 -1.60
C LEU A 110 -3.40 -12.89 -1.77
N LYS A 111 -4.24 -13.16 -2.77
CA LYS A 111 -4.68 -14.52 -3.17
C LYS A 111 -3.55 -15.50 -3.54
N ASP A 112 -2.35 -15.02 -3.88
CA ASP A 112 -1.20 -15.87 -4.18
C ASP A 112 -0.49 -16.36 -2.91
N VAL A 113 -0.74 -15.67 -1.78
CA VAL A 113 -0.18 -15.96 -0.45
C VAL A 113 -1.20 -16.66 0.43
N ILE A 114 -2.44 -16.17 0.46
CA ILE A 114 -3.59 -16.79 1.12
C ILE A 114 -4.37 -17.58 0.06
N ARG A 115 -4.21 -18.89 0.06
CA ARG A 115 -4.55 -19.78 -1.07
C ARG A 115 -5.84 -20.54 -0.88
N SER A 116 -6.40 -20.53 0.33
CA SER A 116 -7.65 -21.22 0.62
C SER A 116 -8.60 -20.38 1.46
N THR A 117 -9.89 -20.71 1.38
CA THR A 117 -10.92 -20.12 2.24
C THR A 117 -10.68 -20.45 3.73
N HIS A 118 -9.94 -21.53 4.03
CA HIS A 118 -9.56 -21.85 5.40
C HIS A 118 -8.52 -20.84 5.92
N GLU A 119 -7.45 -20.63 5.16
CA GLU A 119 -6.41 -19.65 5.45
C GLU A 119 -6.98 -18.24 5.59
N GLU A 120 -7.85 -17.84 4.66
CA GLU A 120 -8.53 -16.53 4.71
C GLU A 120 -9.33 -16.36 6.02
N LYS A 121 -10.05 -17.38 6.48
CA LYS A 121 -10.77 -17.36 7.75
C LYS A 121 -9.83 -17.25 8.95
N LEU A 122 -8.67 -17.91 8.92
CA LEU A 122 -7.66 -17.81 9.98
C LEU A 122 -7.06 -16.40 10.05
N VAL A 123 -6.68 -15.84 8.90
CA VAL A 123 -6.17 -14.47 8.79
C VAL A 123 -7.19 -13.46 9.27
N ASN A 124 -8.45 -13.54 8.81
CA ASN A 124 -9.50 -12.61 9.22
C ASN A 124 -9.81 -12.69 10.72
N ARG A 125 -9.82 -13.90 11.30
CA ARG A 125 -9.98 -14.08 12.75
C ARG A 125 -8.82 -13.44 13.51
N TYR A 126 -7.60 -13.68 13.07
CA TYR A 126 -6.39 -13.14 13.70
C TYR A 126 -6.38 -11.61 13.66
N LEU A 127 -6.68 -11.01 12.50
CA LEU A 127 -6.78 -9.56 12.34
C LEU A 127 -7.83 -8.96 13.27
N LYS A 128 -9.03 -9.56 13.35
CA LYS A 128 -10.08 -9.09 14.24
C LYS A 128 -9.65 -9.11 15.71
N GLN A 129 -9.00 -10.19 16.16
CA GLN A 129 -8.48 -10.29 17.52
C GLN A 129 -7.41 -9.24 17.82
N GLN A 130 -6.52 -8.96 16.86
CA GLN A 130 -5.52 -7.89 17.00
C GLN A 130 -6.17 -6.51 17.08
N MET A 131 -7.17 -6.22 16.25
CA MET A 131 -7.92 -4.96 16.30
C MET A 131 -8.65 -4.80 17.66
N GLU A 132 -9.31 -5.84 18.15
CA GLU A 132 -9.98 -5.84 19.47
C GLU A 132 -8.99 -5.53 20.60
N LYS A 133 -7.82 -6.18 20.59
CA LYS A 133 -6.76 -5.95 21.57
C LYS A 133 -6.26 -4.51 21.54
N LEU A 134 -5.87 -4.02 20.35
CA LEU A 134 -5.32 -2.68 20.16
C LEU A 134 -6.35 -1.58 20.51
N LYS A 135 -7.63 -1.81 20.24
CA LYS A 135 -8.71 -0.91 20.65
C LYS A 135 -8.88 -0.88 22.17
N LYS A 136 -8.87 -2.04 22.82
CA LYS A 136 -8.93 -2.14 24.29
C LYS A 136 -7.76 -1.45 24.98
N GLU A 137 -6.58 -1.48 24.36
CA GLU A 137 -5.38 -0.77 24.82
C GLU A 137 -5.42 0.75 24.54
N GLY A 138 -6.45 1.26 23.86
CA GLY A 138 -6.59 2.67 23.53
C GLY A 138 -5.62 3.17 22.45
N ARG A 139 -5.00 2.26 21.68
CA ARG A 139 -4.01 2.61 20.65
C ARG A 139 -4.64 3.05 19.33
N TYR A 140 -5.79 2.47 18.99
CA TYR A 140 -6.51 2.70 17.75
C TYR A 140 -8.02 2.66 18.01
N ASP A 141 -8.81 3.46 17.32
CA ASP A 141 -10.27 3.43 17.43
C ASP A 141 -10.90 2.59 16.31
N PHE A 142 -10.66 1.29 16.31
CA PHE A 142 -11.14 0.40 15.25
C PHE A 142 -12.68 0.30 15.17
N PHE A 143 -13.21 0.32 13.95
CA PHE A 143 -14.59 0.01 13.60
C PHE A 143 -14.81 -1.51 13.55
N LEU A 144 -14.77 -2.17 14.72
CA LEU A 144 -14.81 -3.64 14.82
C LEU A 144 -16.02 -4.28 14.12
N ASP A 145 -17.17 -3.60 14.11
CA ASP A 145 -18.39 -4.07 13.45
C ASP A 145 -18.38 -3.86 11.93
N ALA A 146 -17.54 -2.96 11.43
CA ALA A 146 -17.40 -2.69 9.99
C ALA A 146 -16.38 -3.60 9.31
N PHE A 147 -15.48 -4.25 10.06
CA PHE A 147 -14.48 -5.14 9.51
C PHE A 147 -15.12 -6.43 8.97
N LYS A 148 -15.16 -6.58 7.64
CA LYS A 148 -15.74 -7.73 6.93
C LYS A 148 -14.71 -8.79 6.52
N GLY A 149 -13.44 -8.59 6.86
CA GLY A 149 -12.32 -9.39 6.37
C GLY A 149 -11.61 -8.75 5.18
N VAL A 150 -10.48 -9.34 4.79
CA VAL A 150 -9.66 -8.89 3.66
C VAL A 150 -10.28 -9.29 2.32
N ASP A 151 -10.17 -8.43 1.30
CA ASP A 151 -10.40 -8.79 -0.10
C ASP A 151 -9.09 -9.34 -0.69
N LEU A 152 -9.04 -10.64 -1.00
CA LEU A 152 -7.83 -11.31 -1.52
C LEU A 152 -7.34 -10.79 -2.89
N LYS A 153 -8.15 -10.00 -3.61
CA LYS A 153 -7.79 -9.41 -4.91
C LYS A 153 -7.39 -7.93 -4.79
N LYS A 154 -7.87 -7.23 -3.76
CA LYS A 154 -7.71 -5.76 -3.64
C LYS A 154 -6.93 -5.29 -2.43
N SER A 155 -6.93 -6.05 -1.34
CA SER A 155 -6.25 -5.65 -0.11
C SER A 155 -4.76 -5.50 -0.36
N GLN A 156 -4.19 -4.45 0.19
CA GLN A 156 -2.76 -4.18 0.09
C GLN A 156 -2.04 -4.99 1.16
N PHE A 157 -0.87 -5.51 0.81
CA PHE A 157 -0.03 -6.24 1.74
C PHE A 157 1.43 -6.04 1.39
N ALA A 158 2.32 -6.27 2.35
CA ALA A 158 3.76 -6.37 2.13
C ALA A 158 4.30 -7.67 2.75
N PHE A 159 5.39 -8.20 2.21
CA PHE A 159 6.13 -9.28 2.87
C PHE A 159 6.92 -8.74 4.07
N ASN A 160 7.17 -9.59 5.06
CA ASN A 160 8.16 -9.35 6.09
C ASN A 160 8.89 -10.66 6.43
N ASP A 161 9.86 -10.60 7.34
CA ASP A 161 10.72 -11.75 7.70
C ASP A 161 9.95 -12.96 8.27
N HIS A 162 8.72 -12.77 8.76
CA HIS A 162 7.97 -13.79 9.50
C HIS A 162 6.53 -13.98 9.02
N GLY A 163 6.15 -13.36 7.90
CA GLY A 163 4.78 -13.36 7.41
C GLY A 163 4.52 -12.24 6.42
N ILE A 164 3.34 -11.64 6.56
CA ILE A 164 2.90 -10.49 5.77
C ILE A 164 2.41 -9.37 6.69
N GLU A 165 2.29 -8.17 6.15
CA GLU A 165 1.58 -7.05 6.77
C GLU A 165 0.38 -6.71 5.90
N ILE A 166 -0.83 -6.68 6.47
CA ILE A 166 -2.03 -6.23 5.79
C ILE A 166 -2.20 -4.74 6.04
N ILE A 167 -2.46 -3.99 4.97
CA ILE A 167 -2.48 -2.53 4.97
C ILE A 167 -3.92 -2.08 4.74
N PHE A 168 -4.47 -1.42 5.76
CA PHE A 168 -5.80 -0.84 5.73
C PHE A 168 -5.68 0.66 5.49
N GLN A 169 -6.42 1.14 4.49
CA GLN A 169 -6.40 2.54 4.09
C GLN A 169 -7.10 3.42 5.14
N GLU A 170 -6.92 4.73 5.02
CA GLU A 170 -7.68 5.70 5.82
C GLU A 170 -9.19 5.42 5.72
N TYR A 171 -9.90 5.50 6.85
CA TYR A 171 -11.34 5.18 6.98
C TYR A 171 -11.75 3.72 6.74
N GLU A 172 -10.85 2.83 6.32
CA GLU A 172 -11.24 1.44 6.01
C GLU A 172 -11.66 0.67 7.27
N VAL A 173 -10.88 0.80 8.35
CA VAL A 173 -11.12 0.10 9.62
C VAL A 173 -11.05 0.99 10.85
N ALA A 174 -10.68 2.27 10.71
CA ALA A 174 -10.57 3.24 11.80
C ALA A 174 -10.71 4.67 11.26
N PRO A 175 -10.96 5.69 12.11
CA PRO A 175 -11.02 7.09 11.68
C PRO A 175 -9.71 7.57 11.04
N TYR A 176 -9.80 8.62 10.22
CA TYR A 176 -8.65 9.26 9.57
C TYR A 176 -7.52 9.64 10.53
N SER A 177 -7.84 10.04 11.77
CA SER A 177 -6.84 10.40 12.78
C SER A 177 -5.88 9.26 13.14
N ASN A 178 -6.25 8.01 12.85
CA ASN A 178 -5.36 6.85 13.00
C ASN A 178 -4.49 6.57 11.77
N GLY A 179 -4.72 7.26 10.66
CA GLY A 179 -3.97 7.12 9.41
C GLY A 179 -4.14 5.76 8.73
N ILE A 180 -3.20 5.42 7.86
CA ILE A 180 -3.08 4.10 7.24
C ILE A 180 -2.53 3.11 8.28
N ILE A 181 -3.20 1.98 8.44
CA ILE A 181 -2.90 1.01 9.51
C ILE A 181 -2.29 -0.25 8.90
N HIS A 182 -1.15 -0.66 9.45
CA HIS A 182 -0.44 -1.88 9.07
C HIS A 182 -0.57 -2.91 10.19
N LEU A 183 -1.14 -4.09 9.89
CA LEU A 183 -1.25 -5.20 10.83
C LEU A 183 -0.46 -6.41 10.34
N LYS A 184 0.54 -6.81 11.13
CA LYS A 184 1.36 -8.01 10.90
C LYS A 184 0.52 -9.28 11.05
N VAL A 185 0.66 -10.21 10.12
CA VAL A 185 0.09 -11.56 10.15
C VAL A 185 1.23 -12.57 9.94
N PRO A 186 1.69 -13.24 11.00
CA PRO A 186 2.75 -14.25 10.90
C PRO A 186 2.35 -15.46 10.02
N TYR A 187 3.32 -16.09 9.35
CA TYR A 187 3.05 -17.27 8.50
C TYR A 187 2.38 -18.41 9.25
N HIS A 188 2.75 -18.66 10.52
CA HIS A 188 2.15 -19.71 11.34
C HIS A 188 0.63 -19.53 11.59
N VAL A 189 0.06 -18.37 11.24
CA VAL A 189 -1.40 -18.14 11.29
C VAL A 189 -2.12 -18.86 10.15
N PHE A 190 -1.48 -19.02 8.99
CA PHE A 190 -2.15 -19.47 7.77
C PHE A 190 -1.33 -20.41 6.89
N VAL A 191 -0.10 -20.75 7.26
CA VAL A 191 0.69 -21.81 6.63
C VAL A 191 0.61 -23.02 7.55
N ASP A 192 -0.04 -24.09 7.09
CA ASP A 192 -0.05 -25.35 7.83
C ASP A 192 1.39 -25.90 7.94
N HIS A 193 1.85 -26.09 9.17
CA HIS A 193 3.13 -26.75 9.47
C HIS A 193 3.09 -28.27 9.31
N GLN A 194 2.12 -28.82 8.56
CA GLN A 194 2.11 -30.26 8.25
C GLN A 194 3.03 -30.54 7.05
N GLN A 195 4.33 -30.64 7.35
CA GLN A 195 5.26 -31.52 6.62
C GLN A 195 5.60 -32.71 7.51
#